data_AF-A0A516WS77-F1
#
_entry.id   AF-A0A516WS77-F1
#
_cell.length_a   1.000
_cell.length_b   1.000
_cell.length_c   1.000
_cell.angle_alpha   90.00
_cell.angle_beta   90.00
_cell.angle_gamma   90.00
#
_symmetry.space_group_name_H-M   'P 1'
#
loop_
_entity.id
_entity.type
_entity.pdbx_description
1 polymer ?
#
loop_
_entity_poly.entity_id
_entity_poly.type
_entity_poly.pdbx_seq_one_letter_code
_entity_poly.pdbx_strand_id
1 'polypeptide(L)'
;MSPDRKLHVLVKRIDPDLQGADVEYAYDLECPGAPHCTGWQECDEPHEVDGVSAANGPDEPLDTCECDGCLVCSCPSLPWDGVEEFEFHGVVHTWHSGYGWTVPYNGCVVREHDLEEHDLLLNEPPGRYLVDTEWPEPEEVYLELVGPESCGE
;
A
#
# COMPACT_ATOMS: atom_id res chain seq x y z
N MET A 1 -5.78 -13.11 14.57
CA MET A 1 -6.35 -13.48 13.26
C MET A 1 -7.36 -12.39 12.94
N SER A 2 -6.93 -11.37 12.20
CA SER A 2 -7.73 -10.18 11.93
C SER A 2 -8.78 -10.48 10.85
N PRO A 3 -10.05 -10.10 11.04
CA PRO A 3 -11.17 -10.54 10.21
C PRO A 3 -11.38 -9.79 8.88
N ASP A 4 -10.43 -8.96 8.41
CA ASP A 4 -10.66 -8.04 7.27
C ASP A 4 -9.65 -8.21 6.11
N ARG A 5 -9.09 -9.41 5.91
CA ARG A 5 -8.40 -9.68 4.64
C ARG A 5 -9.44 -9.74 3.53
N LYS A 6 -9.71 -8.61 2.89
CA LYS A 6 -10.37 -8.55 1.58
C LYS A 6 -9.41 -9.18 0.58
N LEU A 7 -9.59 -10.48 0.36
CA LEU A 7 -8.67 -11.29 -0.44
C LEU A 7 -8.92 -11.03 -1.93
N HIS A 8 -7.95 -10.42 -2.59
CA HIS A 8 -7.93 -10.30 -4.04
C HIS A 8 -7.49 -11.65 -4.63
N VAL A 9 -8.22 -12.15 -5.62
CA VAL A 9 -7.86 -13.40 -6.30
C VAL A 9 -7.45 -13.07 -7.72
N LEU A 10 -6.19 -13.28 -8.04
CA LEU A 10 -5.73 -13.24 -9.42
C LEU A 10 -5.90 -14.63 -10.05
N VAL A 11 -6.47 -14.66 -11.25
CA VAL A 11 -6.69 -15.88 -12.02
C VAL A 11 -5.80 -15.82 -13.27
N LYS A 12 -4.78 -16.67 -13.32
CA LYS A 12 -3.92 -16.86 -14.50
C LYS A 12 -4.46 -18.01 -15.35
N ARG A 13 -4.77 -17.73 -16.61
CA ARG A 13 -5.29 -18.73 -17.57
C ARG A 13 -4.42 -18.74 -18.82
N ILE A 14 -4.36 -19.90 -19.49
CA ILE A 14 -3.81 -19.95 -20.84
C ILE A 14 -4.81 -19.23 -21.75
N ASP A 15 -4.36 -18.24 -22.50
CA ASP A 15 -5.20 -17.58 -23.49
C ASP A 15 -5.32 -18.48 -24.74
N PRO A 16 -6.52 -18.98 -25.08
CA PRO A 16 -6.70 -19.87 -26.23
C PRO A 16 -6.80 -19.11 -27.57
N ASP A 17 -7.00 -17.80 -27.54
CA ASP A 17 -7.25 -16.94 -28.70
C ASP A 17 -5.95 -16.25 -29.19
N LEU A 18 -4.97 -16.08 -28.30
CA LEU A 18 -3.62 -15.62 -28.60
C LEU A 18 -2.74 -16.78 -29.12
N GLN A 19 -2.82 -17.02 -30.43
CA GLN A 19 -2.07 -18.10 -31.09
C GLN A 19 -0.65 -17.67 -31.50
N GLY A 20 0.33 -17.95 -30.64
CA GLY A 20 1.78 -17.78 -30.87
C GLY A 20 2.61 -19.05 -30.57
N ALA A 21 3.93 -18.99 -30.83
CA ALA A 21 4.88 -20.06 -30.45
C ALA A 21 5.20 -20.06 -28.94
N ASP A 22 4.85 -18.97 -28.27
CA ASP A 22 4.97 -18.74 -26.84
C ASP A 22 3.59 -18.88 -26.21
N VAL A 23 3.50 -19.52 -25.03
CA VAL A 23 2.23 -19.62 -24.30
C VAL A 23 1.89 -18.22 -23.79
N GLU A 24 0.84 -17.63 -24.34
CA GLU A 24 0.29 -16.36 -23.85
C GLU A 24 -0.72 -16.63 -22.73
N TYR A 25 -0.71 -15.79 -21.70
CA TYR A 25 -1.56 -15.93 -20.54
C TYR A 25 -2.53 -14.75 -20.45
N ALA A 26 -3.78 -15.05 -20.10
CA ALA A 26 -4.77 -14.06 -19.71
C ALA A 26 -4.86 -13.99 -18.20
N TYR A 27 -5.02 -12.78 -17.67
CA TYR A 27 -5.09 -12.49 -16.24
C TYR A 27 -6.42 -11.82 -15.91
N ASP A 28 -7.11 -12.34 -14.89
CA ASP A 28 -8.34 -11.74 -14.36
C ASP A 28 -8.21 -11.49 -12.86
N LEU A 29 -8.73 -10.36 -12.41
CA LEU A 29 -8.77 -10.01 -10.99
C LEU A 29 -10.20 -10.17 -10.44
N GLU A 30 -10.37 -11.06 -9.47
CA GLU A 30 -11.61 -11.21 -8.70
C GLU A 30 -11.48 -10.49 -7.35
N CYS A 31 -12.37 -9.55 -7.05
CA CYS A 31 -12.44 -8.85 -5.77
C CYS A 31 -13.74 -9.22 -5.02
N PRO A 32 -13.84 -10.41 -4.39
CA PRO A 32 -15.05 -10.82 -3.69
C PRO A 32 -15.32 -9.92 -2.48
N GLY A 33 -16.41 -9.14 -2.53
CA GLY A 33 -16.95 -8.42 -1.38
C GLY A 33 -16.52 -6.96 -1.22
N ALA A 34 -15.66 -6.41 -2.08
CA ALA A 34 -15.33 -4.98 -2.07
C ALA A 34 -15.10 -4.45 -3.49
N PRO A 35 -15.71 -3.30 -3.89
CA PRO A 35 -15.46 -2.69 -5.20
C PRO A 35 -14.10 -1.98 -5.29
N HIS A 36 -13.36 -1.90 -4.17
CA HIS A 36 -12.05 -1.24 -4.03
C HIS A 36 -11.18 -2.00 -3.02
N CYS A 37 -9.88 -2.11 -3.30
CA CYS A 37 -8.88 -2.56 -2.34
C CYS A 37 -8.68 -1.42 -1.32
N THR A 38 -8.75 -1.67 -0.02
CA THR A 38 -8.36 -0.64 0.97
C THR A 38 -6.84 -0.60 1.09
N GLY A 39 -6.26 0.59 1.23
CA GLY A 39 -4.82 0.76 1.44
C GLY A 39 -4.48 2.19 1.84
N TRP A 40 -3.22 2.57 1.70
CA TRP A 40 -2.73 3.92 1.98
C TRP A 40 -2.00 4.44 0.76
N GLN A 41 -2.08 5.74 0.53
CA GLN A 41 -1.30 6.43 -0.50
C GLN A 41 -0.63 7.65 0.11
N GLU A 42 0.50 8.07 -0.45
CA GLU A 42 1.10 9.35 -0.13
C GLU A 42 0.11 10.48 -0.43
N CYS A 43 0.09 11.50 0.42
CA CYS A 43 -0.62 12.74 0.11
C CYS A 43 0.34 13.70 -0.60
N ASP A 44 0.02 14.11 -1.83
CA ASP A 44 0.84 15.05 -2.61
C ASP A 44 0.78 16.51 -2.11
N GLU A 45 -0.07 16.81 -1.12
CA GLU A 45 -0.18 18.16 -0.54
C GLU A 45 0.83 18.37 0.59
N PRO A 46 1.41 19.58 0.72
CA PRO A 46 2.35 19.87 1.80
C PRO A 46 1.65 19.82 3.17
N HIS A 47 2.20 19.02 4.08
CA HIS A 47 1.76 18.92 5.47
C HIS A 47 2.33 20.08 6.28
N GLU A 48 1.65 21.22 6.29
CA GLU A 48 2.06 22.41 7.04
C GLU A 48 0.96 22.88 8.01
N VAL A 49 1.35 23.27 9.21
CA VAL A 49 0.46 23.90 10.20
C VAL A 49 1.16 25.14 10.75
N ASP A 50 0.46 26.28 10.71
CA ASP A 50 0.98 27.58 11.15
C ASP A 50 2.35 27.96 10.52
N GLY A 51 2.59 27.50 9.29
CA GLY A 51 3.83 27.77 8.54
C GLY A 51 5.02 26.89 8.93
N VAL A 52 4.80 25.84 9.74
CA VAL A 52 5.80 24.83 10.08
C VAL A 52 5.49 23.53 9.34
N SER A 53 6.49 22.99 8.64
CA SER A 53 6.36 21.73 7.90
C SER A 53 6.42 20.52 8.84
N ALA A 54 5.51 19.58 8.62
CA ALA A 54 5.39 18.30 9.28
C ALA A 54 6.01 17.15 8.45
N ALA A 55 6.74 17.45 7.37
CA ALA A 55 7.27 16.43 6.45
C ALA A 55 8.21 15.40 7.11
N ASN A 56 8.88 15.77 8.20
CA ASN A 56 9.76 14.88 8.95
C ASN A 56 8.97 13.97 9.91
N GLY A 57 7.67 14.19 10.08
CA GLY A 57 6.82 13.35 10.92
C GLY A 57 6.75 13.74 12.38
N PRO A 58 6.19 12.86 13.22
CA PRO A 58 5.84 13.16 14.61
C PRO A 58 7.00 13.02 15.60
N ASP A 59 8.07 12.31 15.25
CA ASP A 59 9.19 11.99 16.17
C ASP A 59 10.51 12.67 15.80
N GLU A 60 10.59 13.31 14.62
CA GLU A 60 11.83 13.92 14.15
C GLU A 60 11.97 15.35 14.70
N PRO A 61 13.19 15.72 15.15
CA PRO A 61 13.45 17.07 15.63
C PRO A 61 13.27 18.07 14.48
N LEU A 62 12.62 19.19 14.75
CA LEU A 62 12.51 20.25 13.76
C LEU A 62 13.89 20.80 13.37
N ASP A 63 14.10 21.05 12.08
CA ASP A 63 15.22 21.87 11.58
C ASP A 63 15.24 23.29 12.17
N THR A 64 14.11 23.74 12.74
CA THR A 64 13.97 25.02 13.42
C THR A 64 14.20 24.95 14.93
N CYS A 65 14.51 23.77 15.49
CA CYS A 65 14.92 23.67 16.88
C CYS A 65 16.26 24.38 17.07
N GLU A 66 16.23 25.57 17.67
CA GLU A 66 17.43 26.27 18.11
C GLU A 66 18.04 25.52 19.31
N CYS A 67 19.03 24.67 19.04
CA CYS A 67 19.82 24.02 20.07
C CYS A 67 21.10 24.84 20.31
N ASP A 68 21.09 25.71 21.32
CA ASP A 68 22.28 26.50 21.72
C ASP A 68 23.26 25.65 22.56
N GLY A 69 23.82 24.59 21.95
CA GLY A 69 24.92 23.79 22.51
C GLY A 69 24.67 23.09 23.86
N CYS A 70 23.45 23.11 24.39
CA CYS A 70 23.07 22.49 25.66
C CYS A 70 22.09 21.33 25.44
N LEU A 71 22.16 20.34 26.34
CA LEU A 71 21.38 19.08 26.40
C LEU A 71 19.84 19.22 26.44
N VAL A 72 19.30 20.40 26.19
CA VAL A 72 17.87 20.71 26.20
C VAL A 72 17.59 21.58 24.97
N CYS A 73 17.15 20.96 23.89
CA CYS A 73 16.59 21.68 22.75
C CYS A 73 15.18 22.15 23.15
N SER A 74 14.95 23.47 23.10
CA SER A 74 13.64 24.03 23.39
C SER A 74 12.84 24.10 22.10
N CYS A 75 12.36 22.95 21.64
CA CYS A 75 11.51 22.88 20.45
C CYS A 75 10.10 23.39 20.80
N PRO A 76 9.46 24.18 19.92
CA PRO A 76 8.04 24.47 20.09
C PRO A 76 7.26 23.15 20.08
N SER A 77 6.33 22.99 21.01
CA SER A 77 5.42 21.85 21.01
C SER A 77 4.55 21.93 19.76
N LEU A 78 4.76 21.04 18.81
CA LEU A 78 3.96 20.99 17.59
C LEU A 78 2.69 20.20 17.82
N PRO A 79 1.61 20.53 17.09
CA PRO A 79 0.34 19.84 17.25
C PRO A 79 0.37 18.38 16.78
N TRP A 80 1.32 17.99 15.91
CA TRP A 80 1.52 16.61 15.46
C TRP A 80 2.69 15.89 16.17
N ASP A 81 3.30 16.50 17.19
CA ASP A 81 4.41 15.91 17.95
C ASP A 81 3.94 14.65 18.71
N GLY A 82 4.57 13.52 18.46
CA GLY A 82 4.30 12.24 19.11
C GLY A 82 2.94 11.58 18.78
N VAL A 83 2.29 11.96 17.68
CA VAL A 83 1.05 11.31 17.22
C VAL A 83 1.21 10.63 15.86
N GLU A 84 0.71 9.41 15.75
CA GLU A 84 0.77 8.64 14.49
C GLU A 84 -0.36 9.00 13.52
N GLU A 85 -1.37 9.75 13.98
CA GLU A 85 -2.49 10.23 13.17
C GLU A 85 -2.70 11.73 13.37
N PHE A 86 -2.80 12.49 12.27
CA PHE A 86 -3.03 13.92 12.33
C PHE A 86 -3.88 14.41 11.16
N GLU A 87 -4.76 15.39 11.40
CA GLU A 87 -5.59 15.97 10.34
C GLU A 87 -4.86 17.11 9.63
N PHE A 88 -4.54 16.89 8.35
CA PHE A 88 -4.07 17.92 7.45
C PHE A 88 -5.15 18.20 6.41
N HIS A 89 -5.38 19.48 6.09
CA HIS A 89 -6.32 19.92 5.05
C HIS A 89 -7.70 19.21 5.09
N GLY A 90 -8.20 18.90 6.30
CA GLY A 90 -9.50 18.26 6.54
C GLY A 90 -9.55 16.74 6.31
N VAL A 91 -8.39 16.09 6.17
CA VAL A 91 -8.26 14.64 6.00
C VAL A 91 -7.31 14.09 7.07
N VAL A 92 -7.72 12.99 7.71
CA VAL A 92 -6.86 12.27 8.66
C VAL A 92 -5.77 11.56 7.88
N HIS A 93 -4.52 11.84 8.24
CA HIS A 93 -3.34 11.16 7.73
C HIS A 93 -2.76 10.25 8.80
N THR A 94 -2.15 9.16 8.36
CA THR A 94 -1.38 8.24 9.20
C THR A 94 0.10 8.33 8.84
N TRP A 95 0.96 8.52 9.84
CA TRP A 95 2.40 8.54 9.67
C TRP A 95 2.94 7.13 9.45
N HIS A 96 3.65 6.93 8.34
CA HIS A 96 4.39 5.70 8.06
C HIS A 96 5.87 6.04 7.90
N SER A 97 6.70 5.53 8.81
CA SER A 97 8.15 5.73 8.75
C SER A 97 8.70 5.25 7.40
N GLY A 98 9.43 6.13 6.71
CA GLY A 98 9.95 5.89 5.35
C GLY A 98 9.02 6.30 4.20
N TYR A 99 7.74 6.58 4.48
CA TYR A 99 6.71 6.93 3.50
C TYR A 99 6.08 8.30 3.74
N GLY A 100 6.17 8.84 4.97
CA GLY A 100 5.59 10.14 5.31
C GLY A 100 4.14 10.05 5.80
N TRP A 101 3.41 11.15 5.65
CA TRP A 101 1.98 11.24 5.98
C TRP A 101 1.13 10.68 4.85
N THR A 102 0.45 9.58 5.11
CA THR A 102 -0.38 8.86 4.11
C THR A 102 -1.87 9.04 4.38
N VAL A 103 -2.69 8.96 3.33
CA VAL A 103 -4.16 9.00 3.42
C VAL A 103 -4.78 7.67 3.00
N PRO A 104 -6.02 7.36 3.43
CA PRO A 104 -6.74 6.19 2.94
C PRO A 104 -6.87 6.20 1.41
N TYR A 105 -6.31 5.18 0.79
CA TYR A 105 -6.46 4.91 -0.64
C TYR A 105 -7.79 4.17 -0.88
N ASN A 106 -8.61 4.73 -1.76
CA ASN A 106 -9.95 4.21 -2.09
C ASN A 106 -10.00 3.54 -3.48
N GLY A 107 -8.85 3.26 -4.09
CA GLY A 107 -8.74 2.61 -5.39
C GLY A 107 -8.58 1.09 -5.29
N CYS A 108 -7.87 0.46 -6.22
CA CYS A 108 -7.48 -0.93 -6.06
C CYS A 108 -6.04 -1.14 -6.52
N VAL A 109 -5.12 -1.32 -5.57
CA VAL A 109 -3.68 -1.41 -5.84
C VAL A 109 -3.37 -2.52 -6.84
N VAL A 110 -4.08 -3.65 -6.72
CA VAL A 110 -3.95 -4.81 -7.58
C VAL A 110 -4.47 -4.55 -9.01
N ARG A 111 -5.38 -3.59 -9.21
CA ARG A 111 -5.90 -3.21 -10.53
C ARG A 111 -5.08 -2.10 -11.18
N GLU A 112 -4.48 -1.23 -10.38
CA GLU A 112 -3.61 -0.15 -10.88
C GLU A 112 -2.19 -0.63 -11.15
N HIS A 113 -1.77 -1.74 -10.53
CA HIS A 113 -0.56 -2.44 -10.92
C HIS A 113 -0.78 -3.30 -12.16
N ASP A 114 0.10 -3.12 -13.15
CA ASP A 114 0.18 -4.00 -14.30
C ASP A 114 0.82 -5.33 -13.89
N LEU A 115 -0.03 -6.26 -13.48
CA LEU A 115 0.38 -7.59 -13.03
C LEU A 115 0.82 -8.48 -14.19
N GLU A 116 0.51 -8.13 -15.45
CA GLU A 116 0.94 -8.88 -16.62
C GLU A 116 2.47 -8.80 -16.79
N GLU A 117 3.06 -7.67 -16.39
CA GLU A 117 4.50 -7.41 -16.47
C GLU A 117 5.28 -7.88 -15.22
N HIS A 118 4.59 -8.36 -14.17
CA HIS A 118 5.28 -8.72 -12.93
C HIS A 118 5.91 -10.13 -13.03
N ASP A 119 7.25 -10.20 -12.93
CA ASP A 119 8.05 -11.43 -13.03
C ASP A 119 7.56 -12.57 -12.12
N LEU A 120 7.03 -12.23 -10.95
CA LEU A 120 6.50 -13.19 -9.98
C LEU A 120 5.30 -13.97 -10.54
N LEU A 121 4.47 -13.37 -11.39
CA LEU A 121 3.31 -14.02 -11.99
C LEU A 121 3.64 -14.75 -13.29
N LEU A 122 4.62 -14.26 -14.04
CA LEU A 122 5.07 -14.90 -15.29
C LEU A 122 5.57 -16.33 -15.04
N ASN A 123 6.29 -16.55 -13.94
CA ASN A 123 6.92 -17.83 -13.60
C ASN A 123 5.96 -18.85 -12.94
N GLU A 124 4.79 -18.40 -12.49
CA GLU A 124 3.80 -19.28 -11.84
C GLU A 124 2.94 -20.03 -12.87
N PRO A 125 2.51 -21.28 -12.60
CA PRO A 125 1.61 -21.99 -13.50
C PRO A 125 0.22 -21.33 -13.59
N PRO A 126 -0.61 -21.67 -14.58
CA PRO A 126 -2.03 -21.28 -14.57
C PRO A 126 -2.72 -21.74 -13.29
N GLY A 127 -3.47 -20.84 -12.66
CA GLY A 127 -4.02 -21.06 -11.32
C GLY A 127 -4.74 -19.85 -10.75
N ARG A 128 -5.22 -20.00 -9.51
CA ARG A 128 -5.84 -18.93 -8.72
C ARG A 128 -4.91 -18.57 -7.58
N TYR A 129 -4.64 -17.29 -7.39
CA TYR A 129 -3.65 -16.78 -6.45
C TYR A 129 -4.28 -15.72 -5.57
N LEU A 130 -4.19 -15.86 -4.25
CA LEU A 130 -4.49 -14.77 -3.33
C LEU A 130 -3.37 -13.74 -3.45
N VAL A 131 -3.76 -12.50 -3.62
CA VAL A 131 -2.87 -11.35 -3.65
C VAL A 131 -3.11 -10.56 -2.37
N ASP A 132 -2.05 -10.36 -1.58
CA ASP A 132 -2.13 -9.46 -0.44
C ASP A 132 -2.27 -8.01 -0.96
N THR A 133 -2.88 -7.11 -0.19
CA THR A 133 -3.01 -5.67 -0.54
C THR A 133 -2.02 -4.81 0.21
N GLU A 134 -1.35 -5.36 1.22
CA GLU A 134 -0.36 -4.67 2.04
C GLU A 134 1.03 -5.03 1.50
N TRP A 135 1.60 -4.15 0.67
CA TRP A 135 2.94 -4.32 0.14
C TRP A 135 3.88 -3.30 0.80
N PRO A 136 4.99 -3.75 1.41
CA PRO A 136 5.96 -2.87 2.03
C PRO A 136 6.77 -2.07 1.01
N GLU A 137 6.79 -2.49 -0.26
CA GLU A 137 7.39 -1.82 -1.42
C GLU A 137 6.55 -2.17 -2.67
N PRO A 138 6.42 -1.28 -3.67
CA PRO A 138 5.61 -1.54 -4.87
C PRO A 138 6.14 -2.69 -5.75
N GLU A 139 7.39 -3.12 -5.52
CA GLU A 139 8.05 -4.24 -6.21
C GLU A 139 7.90 -5.58 -5.47
N GLU A 140 7.33 -5.58 -4.26
CA GLU A 140 7.18 -6.78 -3.40
C GLU A 140 5.72 -7.27 -3.34
N VAL A 141 5.30 -8.01 -4.36
CA VAL A 141 3.96 -8.64 -4.40
C VAL A 141 3.99 -10.00 -3.70
N TYR A 142 3.16 -10.16 -2.68
CA TYR A 142 2.98 -11.44 -1.99
C TYR A 142 1.80 -12.23 -2.57
N LEU A 143 2.10 -13.42 -3.11
CA LEU A 143 1.14 -14.33 -3.70
C LEU A 143 1.03 -15.62 -2.88
N GLU A 144 -0.20 -16.04 -2.59
CA GLU A 144 -0.49 -17.37 -2.03
C GLU A 144 -1.33 -18.18 -3.01
N LEU A 145 -0.84 -19.35 -3.44
CA LEU A 145 -1.60 -20.23 -4.32
C LEU A 145 -2.88 -20.71 -3.62
N VAL A 146 -4.03 -20.41 -4.20
CA VAL A 146 -5.28 -21.06 -3.82
C VAL A 146 -5.23 -22.46 -4.42
N GLY A 147 -4.93 -23.45 -3.59
CA GLY A 147 -5.05 -24.85 -3.98
C GLY A 147 -6.44 -25.14 -4.57
N PRO A 148 -6.61 -26.18 -5.39
CA PRO A 148 -7.92 -26.53 -5.93
C PRO A 148 -8.89 -26.62 -4.76
N GLU A 149 -10.05 -25.96 -4.89
CA GLU A 149 -11.11 -26.03 -3.88
C GLU A 149 -11.31 -27.50 -3.57
N SER A 150 -10.97 -27.92 -2.35
CA SER A 150 -11.32 -29.25 -1.91
C SER A 150 -12.85 -29.26 -1.97
N CYS A 151 -13.38 -29.93 -2.99
CA CYS A 151 -14.79 -30.25 -3.03
C CYS A 151 -15.09 -30.92 -1.70
N GLY A 152 -15.92 -30.26 -0.89
CA GLY A 152 -16.27 -30.71 0.44
C GLY A 152 -16.69 -32.18 0.43
N GLU A 153 -16.20 -32.91 1.43
CA GLU A 153 -16.68 -34.24 1.79
C GLU A 153 -18.12 -34.21 2.30
#